data_AF-A0A5J4P7T3-F1
#
_entry.id   AF-A0A5J4P7T3-F1
#
_cell.length_a   1.000
_cell.length_b   1.000
_cell.length_c   1.000
_cell.angle_alpha   90.00
_cell.angle_beta   90.00
_cell.angle_gamma   90.00
#
_symmetry.space_group_name_H-M   'P 1'
#
loop_
_entity.id
_entity.type
_entity.pdbx_description
1 polymer ?
#
loop_
_entity_poly.entity_id
_entity_poly.type
_entity_poly.pdbx_seq_one_letter_code
_entity_poly.pdbx_strand_id
1 'polypeptide(L)'
;DSKTPARFNVTKNLKKGKNVIAVQVHRFSDGNYLEDQDFWRISGFERDIYLYAQPKLHIADFNVQSPLDNNYENGLLTVKVNLTNVPGTVRNCLVSYQLLDKNGKDVVVSQRKSINIAKNSEVVFQSQKVNSPLHWTAETPNLYTLVISIKDANGKVIEATSCKVGFRTVEIINKQLLVNGQPILIKGVNYHEHNEYT
;
A
#
# COMPACT_ATOMS: atom_id res chain seq x y z
N ASP A 1 10.22 13.32 12.26
CA ASP A 1 8.84 13.18 11.77
C ASP A 1 8.12 12.19 12.68
N SER A 2 7.29 12.70 13.56
CA SER A 2 6.49 11.92 14.52
C SER A 2 5.25 11.29 13.87
N LYS A 3 4.90 11.63 12.62
CA LYS A 3 3.64 11.26 11.98
C LYS A 3 3.80 10.27 10.82
N THR A 4 5.01 9.76 10.60
CA THR A 4 5.29 8.66 9.66
C THR A 4 6.11 7.54 10.32
N PRO A 5 5.98 6.28 9.87
CA PRO A 5 6.65 5.16 10.51
C PRO A 5 8.16 5.17 10.26
N ALA A 6 8.95 4.98 11.32
CA ALA A 6 10.37 4.63 11.22
C ALA A 6 10.53 3.10 11.22
N ARG A 7 11.34 2.56 10.29
CA ARG A 7 11.57 1.11 10.15
C ARG A 7 13.06 0.79 10.22
N PHE A 8 13.41 -0.25 10.99
CA PHE A 8 14.79 -0.69 11.18
C PHE A 8 14.91 -2.19 10.89
N ASN A 9 15.91 -2.58 10.09
CA ASN A 9 16.21 -3.99 9.87
C ASN A 9 17.08 -4.52 11.02
N VAL A 10 16.43 -5.22 11.96
CA VAL A 10 17.10 -5.79 13.14
C VAL A 10 17.59 -7.23 12.96
N THR A 11 17.53 -7.79 11.74
CA THR A 11 17.83 -9.23 11.49
C THR A 11 19.17 -9.67 12.07
N LYS A 12 20.20 -8.83 11.97
CA LYS A 12 21.56 -9.13 12.44
C LYS A 12 21.74 -8.97 13.95
N ASN A 13 20.81 -8.32 14.64
CA ASN A 13 20.85 -8.01 16.06
C ASN A 13 20.09 -9.04 16.91
N LEU A 14 19.23 -9.85 16.28
CA LEU A 14 18.42 -10.84 16.96
C LEU A 14 19.22 -12.10 17.30
N LYS A 15 18.91 -12.68 18.47
CA LYS A 15 19.39 -14.00 18.90
C LYS A 15 18.22 -14.93 19.21
N LYS A 16 18.47 -16.25 19.22
CA LYS A 16 17.48 -17.23 19.67
C LYS A 16 17.15 -16.99 21.15
N GLY A 17 15.87 -17.00 21.49
CA GLY A 17 15.39 -16.80 22.87
C GLY A 17 15.11 -15.33 23.18
N LYS A 18 15.47 -14.90 24.40
CA LYS A 18 15.14 -13.57 24.91
C LYS A 18 15.96 -12.48 24.22
N ASN A 19 15.26 -11.49 23.67
CA ASN A 19 15.83 -10.26 23.12
C ASN A 19 15.31 -9.07 23.95
N VAL A 20 16.02 -7.94 23.88
CA VAL A 20 15.62 -6.69 24.55
C VAL A 20 15.61 -5.59 23.49
N ILE A 21 14.53 -4.80 23.47
CA ILE A 21 14.43 -3.57 22.68
C ILE A 21 14.48 -2.42 23.70
N ALA A 22 15.42 -1.50 23.49
CA ALA A 22 15.52 -0.27 24.27
C ALA A 22 15.43 0.92 23.31
N VAL A 23 14.55 1.87 23.61
CA VAL A 23 14.34 3.08 22.81
C VAL A 23 14.36 4.27 23.74
N GLN A 24 15.19 5.27 23.41
CA GLN A 24 15.23 6.54 24.09
C GLN A 24 14.48 7.58 23.25
N VAL A 25 13.44 8.18 23.83
CA VAL A 25 12.64 9.21 23.18
C VAL A 25 13.03 10.56 23.75
N HIS A 26 13.36 11.50 22.88
CA HIS A 26 13.60 12.90 23.24
C HIS A 26 12.33 13.69 22.93
N ARG A 27 11.85 14.48 23.90
CA ARG A 27 10.70 15.37 23.69
C ARG A 27 10.98 16.46 22.66
N PHE A 28 12.23 16.93 22.60
CA PHE A 28 12.65 18.01 21.72
C PHE A 28 13.82 17.60 20.83
N SER A 29 13.77 18.04 19.59
CA SER A 29 14.73 17.88 18.49
C SER A 29 14.59 19.07 17.52
N ASP A 30 15.47 19.17 16.53
CA ASP A 30 15.28 20.12 15.42
C ASP A 30 13.96 19.90 14.65
N GLY A 31 13.45 18.65 14.61
CA GLY A 31 12.17 18.32 13.98
C GLY A 31 10.97 19.04 14.58
N ASN A 32 11.04 19.48 15.84
CA ASN A 32 9.95 20.23 16.48
C ASN A 32 9.66 21.57 15.79
N TYR A 33 10.65 22.18 15.13
CA TYR A 33 10.42 23.41 14.34
C TYR A 33 9.54 23.18 13.11
N LEU A 34 9.33 21.91 12.70
CA LEU A 34 8.45 21.52 11.61
C LEU A 34 7.11 20.93 12.11
N GLU A 35 6.97 20.73 13.42
CA GLU A 35 5.81 20.09 14.08
C GLU A 35 5.16 21.06 15.08
N ASP A 36 4.89 22.28 14.61
CA ASP A 36 4.32 23.39 15.40
C ASP A 36 2.80 23.54 15.16
N GLN A 37 2.08 22.44 14.99
CA GLN A 37 0.63 22.47 14.85
C GLN A 37 -0.01 23.05 16.13
N ASP A 38 -1.19 23.69 15.96
CA ASP A 38 -2.01 24.17 17.07
C ASP A 38 -2.75 23.00 17.73
N PHE A 39 -2.01 22.24 18.54
CA PHE A 39 -2.48 21.08 19.29
C PHE A 39 -1.63 20.81 20.55
N TRP A 40 -1.98 19.78 21.31
CA TRP A 40 -1.27 19.37 22.52
C TRP A 40 0.18 18.93 22.26
N ARG A 41 1.14 19.49 23.00
CA ARG A 41 2.57 19.16 22.89
C ARG A 41 2.94 17.94 23.74
N ILE A 42 2.64 16.77 23.20
CA ILE A 42 2.92 15.46 23.80
C ILE A 42 4.19 14.82 23.22
N SER A 43 4.64 13.70 23.80
CA SER A 43 5.79 12.93 23.34
C SER A 43 5.72 11.49 23.84
N GLY A 44 6.29 10.55 23.10
CA GLY A 44 6.30 9.14 23.47
C GLY A 44 5.97 8.27 22.26
N PHE A 45 5.42 7.09 22.51
CA PHE A 45 4.91 6.21 21.47
C PHE A 45 3.42 6.42 21.27
N GLU A 46 3.08 7.22 20.25
CA GLU A 46 1.69 7.54 19.88
C GLU A 46 1.04 6.49 18.98
N ARG A 47 1.84 5.59 18.39
CA ARG A 47 1.42 4.59 17.40
C ARG A 47 2.07 3.24 17.65
N ASP A 48 1.54 2.22 16.99
CA ASP A 48 1.95 0.83 17.18
C ASP A 48 3.46 0.61 16.99
N ILE A 49 4.03 -0.20 17.89
CA ILE A 49 5.34 -0.79 17.74
C ILE A 49 5.15 -2.28 17.54
N TYR A 50 5.61 -2.79 16.40
CA TYR A 50 5.53 -4.21 16.10
C TYR A 50 6.76 -4.69 15.37
N LEU A 51 6.96 -6.00 15.42
CA LEU A 51 7.93 -6.71 14.59
C LEU A 51 7.18 -7.54 13.57
N TYR A 52 7.70 -7.58 12.36
CA TYR A 52 7.23 -8.48 11.32
C TYR A 52 8.43 -9.10 10.62
N ALA A 53 8.27 -10.34 10.18
CA ALA A 53 9.29 -11.07 9.44
C ALA A 53 8.89 -11.15 7.98
N GLN A 54 9.85 -10.90 7.08
CA GLN A 54 9.68 -11.09 5.66
C GLN A 54 10.66 -12.13 5.12
N PRO A 55 10.27 -12.91 4.10
CA PRO A 55 11.20 -13.77 3.39
C PRO A 55 12.33 -12.96 2.74
N LYS A 56 13.43 -13.65 2.43
CA LYS A 56 14.59 -13.01 1.79
C LYS A 56 14.26 -12.41 0.43
N LEU A 57 13.43 -13.11 -0.35
CA LEU A 57 12.74 -12.57 -1.51
C LEU A 57 11.34 -12.11 -1.07
N HIS A 58 11.06 -10.82 -1.13
CA HIS A 58 9.81 -10.23 -0.68
C HIS A 58 9.36 -9.05 -1.56
N ILE A 59 8.09 -8.68 -1.41
CA ILE A 59 7.47 -7.46 -1.92
C ILE A 59 7.96 -6.30 -1.05
N ALA A 60 8.80 -5.45 -1.63
CA ALA A 60 9.31 -4.26 -0.97
C ALA A 60 8.29 -3.11 -0.99
N ASP A 61 7.58 -2.98 -2.11
CA ASP A 61 6.54 -1.98 -2.33
C ASP A 61 5.65 -2.37 -3.52
N PHE A 62 4.49 -1.75 -3.65
CA PHE A 62 3.64 -1.89 -4.83
C PHE A 62 2.81 -0.63 -5.07
N ASN A 63 2.49 -0.37 -6.34
CA ASN A 63 1.62 0.73 -6.74
C ASN A 63 0.44 0.18 -7.54
N VAL A 64 -0.77 0.66 -7.20
CA VAL A 64 -2.00 0.30 -7.89
C VAL A 64 -2.66 1.57 -8.39
N GLN A 65 -2.96 1.60 -9.68
CA GLN A 65 -3.74 2.65 -10.30
C GLN A 65 -5.04 2.03 -10.83
N SER A 66 -6.15 2.69 -10.53
CA SER A 66 -7.49 2.26 -10.92
C SER A 66 -8.38 3.42 -11.38
N PRO A 67 -7.91 4.30 -12.30
CA PRO A 67 -8.77 5.30 -12.91
C PRO A 67 -9.88 4.65 -13.72
N LEU A 68 -10.90 5.44 -14.04
CA LEU A 68 -11.85 5.14 -15.09
C LEU A 68 -11.30 5.62 -16.45
N ASP A 69 -11.81 5.08 -17.54
CA ASP A 69 -11.57 5.59 -18.89
C ASP A 69 -12.20 6.97 -19.11
N ASN A 70 -11.95 7.58 -20.28
CA ASN A 70 -12.38 8.95 -20.58
C ASN A 70 -13.91 9.14 -20.55
N ASN A 71 -14.67 8.06 -20.71
CA ASN A 71 -16.14 8.08 -20.62
C ASN A 71 -16.65 7.77 -19.21
N TYR A 72 -15.74 7.50 -18.27
CA TYR A 72 -16.03 7.09 -16.90
C TYR A 72 -16.87 5.81 -16.80
N GLU A 73 -16.75 4.90 -17.75
CA GLU A 73 -17.56 3.67 -17.81
C GLU A 73 -16.75 2.44 -17.42
N ASN A 74 -15.48 2.39 -17.79
CA ASN A 74 -14.64 1.21 -17.59
C ASN A 74 -13.45 1.54 -16.69
N GLY A 75 -13.08 0.61 -15.83
CA GLY A 75 -11.89 0.72 -15.00
C GLY A 75 -10.63 0.35 -15.77
N LEU A 76 -9.53 1.03 -15.48
CA LEU A 76 -8.20 0.72 -15.98
C LEU A 76 -7.30 0.35 -14.81
N LEU A 77 -7.02 -0.95 -14.63
CA LEU A 77 -6.18 -1.44 -13.55
C LEU A 77 -4.73 -1.56 -14.01
N THR A 78 -3.83 -0.79 -13.40
CA THR A 78 -2.38 -0.96 -13.55
C THR A 78 -1.76 -1.32 -12.20
N VAL A 79 -0.93 -2.37 -12.19
CA VAL A 79 -0.23 -2.84 -10.99
C VAL A 79 1.27 -2.86 -11.25
N LYS A 80 2.03 -2.27 -10.33
CA LYS A 80 3.50 -2.33 -10.29
C LYS A 80 3.93 -2.94 -8.96
N VAL A 81 4.91 -3.84 -8.99
CA VAL A 81 5.40 -4.53 -7.81
C VAL A 81 6.92 -4.41 -7.74
N ASN A 82 7.42 -3.82 -6.66
CA ASN A 82 8.84 -3.73 -6.36
C ASN A 82 9.24 -4.90 -5.47
N LEU A 83 10.30 -5.60 -5.87
CA LEU A 83 10.78 -6.81 -5.23
C LEU A 83 12.21 -6.65 -4.78
N THR A 84 12.53 -7.21 -3.62
CA THR A 84 13.89 -7.27 -3.09
C THR A 84 14.25 -8.72 -2.77
N ASN A 85 15.47 -9.09 -3.14
CA ASN A 85 16.11 -10.37 -2.86
C ASN A 85 17.51 -10.13 -2.27
N VAL A 86 18.05 -11.16 -1.62
CA VAL A 86 19.39 -11.14 -1.06
C VAL A 86 20.43 -11.18 -2.20
N PRO A 87 21.46 -10.29 -2.17
CA PRO A 87 22.53 -10.31 -3.15
C PRO A 87 23.23 -11.69 -3.24
N GLY A 88 23.67 -12.06 -4.45
CA GLY A 88 24.44 -13.28 -4.68
C GLY A 88 23.60 -14.55 -4.87
N THR A 89 22.26 -14.46 -4.87
CA THR A 89 21.39 -15.59 -5.23
C THR A 89 20.35 -15.13 -6.23
N VAL A 90 20.44 -15.61 -7.48
CA VAL A 90 19.36 -15.40 -8.46
C VAL A 90 18.25 -16.39 -8.17
N ARG A 91 17.02 -15.89 -7.98
CA ARG A 91 15.83 -16.72 -7.77
C ARG A 91 14.87 -16.54 -8.94
N ASN A 92 14.43 -17.66 -9.50
CA ASN A 92 13.27 -17.68 -10.38
C ASN A 92 12.00 -17.67 -9.53
N CYS A 93 11.06 -16.78 -9.85
CA CYS A 93 9.76 -16.73 -9.20
C CYS A 93 8.66 -16.30 -10.16
N LEU A 94 7.43 -16.64 -9.79
CA LEU A 94 6.21 -16.17 -10.43
C LEU A 94 5.59 -15.08 -9.57
N VAL A 95 5.46 -13.88 -10.12
CA VAL A 95 4.77 -12.76 -9.48
C VAL A 95 3.40 -12.65 -10.12
N SER A 96 2.35 -12.57 -9.31
CA SER A 96 0.99 -12.47 -9.81
C SER A 96 0.15 -11.53 -8.96
N TYR A 97 -0.92 -11.02 -9.55
CA TYR A 97 -2.01 -10.42 -8.81
C TYR A 97 -3.35 -10.99 -9.23
N GLN A 98 -4.32 -10.93 -8.32
CA GLN A 98 -5.72 -11.18 -8.56
C GLN A 98 -6.53 -10.03 -7.99
N LEU A 99 -7.41 -9.44 -8.80
CA LEU A 99 -8.43 -8.52 -8.32
C LEU A 99 -9.71 -9.32 -8.06
N LEU A 100 -10.10 -9.40 -6.79
CA LEU A 100 -11.32 -10.05 -6.34
C LEU A 100 -12.45 -9.03 -6.27
N ASP A 101 -13.67 -9.49 -6.55
CA ASP A 101 -14.90 -8.71 -6.43
C ASP A 101 -15.12 -8.17 -5.00
N LYS A 102 -16.18 -7.38 -4.80
CA LYS A 102 -16.50 -6.78 -3.49
C LYS A 102 -16.73 -7.81 -2.38
N ASN A 103 -17.12 -9.03 -2.75
CA ASN A 103 -17.36 -10.12 -1.81
C ASN A 103 -16.11 -10.98 -1.57
N GLY A 104 -15.03 -10.74 -2.31
CA GLY A 104 -13.81 -11.53 -2.26
C GLY A 104 -13.95 -12.93 -2.87
N LYS A 105 -14.97 -13.16 -3.69
CA LYS A 105 -15.33 -14.48 -4.22
C LYS A 105 -14.84 -14.69 -5.65
N ASP A 106 -15.15 -13.74 -6.53
CA ASP A 106 -14.90 -13.91 -7.96
C ASP A 106 -13.66 -13.12 -8.39
N VAL A 107 -12.80 -13.75 -9.21
CA VAL A 107 -11.65 -13.09 -9.81
C VAL A 107 -12.13 -12.27 -11.01
N VAL A 108 -12.06 -10.95 -10.88
CA VAL A 108 -12.45 -9.99 -11.92
C VAL A 108 -11.36 -9.90 -12.99
N VAL A 109 -10.10 -9.82 -12.56
CA VAL A 109 -8.95 -9.80 -13.46
C VAL A 109 -7.71 -10.34 -12.75
N SER A 110 -6.80 -10.94 -13.50
CA SER A 110 -5.55 -11.43 -12.95
C SER A 110 -4.46 -11.44 -14.01
N GLN A 111 -3.21 -11.26 -13.57
CA GLN A 111 -2.04 -11.44 -14.41
C GLN A 111 -0.91 -12.08 -13.61
N ARG A 112 0.03 -12.67 -14.34
CA ARG A 112 1.21 -13.32 -13.78
C ARG A 112 2.42 -13.13 -14.70
N LYS A 113 3.61 -13.01 -14.12
CA LYS A 113 4.88 -12.87 -14.84
C LYS A 113 5.97 -13.66 -14.14
N SER A 114 6.66 -14.52 -14.89
CA SER A 114 7.85 -15.22 -14.41
C SER A 114 9.06 -14.32 -14.58
N ILE A 115 9.89 -14.20 -13.55
CA ILE A 115 11.08 -13.36 -13.55
C ILE A 115 12.24 -14.03 -12.80
N ASN A 116 13.45 -13.61 -13.12
CA ASN A 116 14.66 -13.96 -12.38
C ASN A 116 15.14 -12.73 -11.61
N ILE A 117 15.25 -12.81 -10.28
CA ILE A 117 15.61 -11.68 -9.44
C ILE A 117 16.96 -11.93 -8.78
N ALA A 118 17.94 -11.09 -9.09
CA ALA A 118 19.27 -11.12 -8.46
C ALA A 118 19.35 -10.25 -7.19
N LYS A 119 18.71 -9.07 -7.18
CA LYS A 119 18.68 -8.15 -6.04
C LYS A 119 17.36 -7.39 -6.00
N ASN A 120 17.26 -6.24 -6.67
CA ASN A 120 16.03 -5.47 -6.78
C ASN A 120 15.45 -5.62 -8.19
N SER A 121 14.13 -5.70 -8.31
CA SER A 121 13.44 -5.77 -9.60
C SER A 121 12.08 -5.11 -9.49
N GLU A 122 11.66 -4.45 -10.56
CA GLU A 122 10.30 -3.93 -10.71
C GLU A 122 9.54 -4.82 -11.71
N VAL A 123 8.33 -5.23 -11.33
CA VAL A 123 7.39 -5.91 -12.21
C VAL A 123 6.27 -4.95 -12.53
N VAL A 124 6.27 -4.45 -13.77
CA VAL A 124 5.15 -3.71 -14.33
C VAL A 124 4.26 -4.69 -15.09
N PHE A 125 3.00 -4.74 -14.68
CA PHE A 125 1.96 -5.47 -15.37
C PHE A 125 1.27 -4.60 -16.43
N GLN A 126 0.82 -5.20 -17.52
CA GLN A 126 0.08 -4.48 -18.56
C GLN A 126 -1.27 -4.02 -18.01
N SER A 127 -1.62 -2.75 -18.24
CA SER A 127 -2.92 -2.21 -17.84
C SER A 127 -4.08 -3.10 -18.34
N GLN A 128 -5.03 -3.39 -17.47
CA GLN A 128 -6.20 -4.22 -17.76
C GLN A 128 -7.48 -3.40 -17.70
N LYS A 129 -8.31 -3.56 -18.72
CA LYS A 129 -9.67 -3.01 -18.73
C LYS A 129 -10.58 -3.88 -17.87
N VAL A 130 -11.26 -3.29 -16.90
CA VAL A 130 -12.36 -3.89 -16.15
C VAL A 130 -13.64 -3.25 -16.68
N ASN A 131 -14.50 -4.05 -17.29
CA ASN A 131 -15.73 -3.54 -17.89
C ASN A 131 -16.74 -3.18 -16.81
N SER A 132 -17.28 -1.96 -16.86
CA SER A 132 -18.35 -1.48 -15.96
C SER A 132 -18.15 -1.85 -14.48
N PRO A 133 -17.00 -1.50 -13.85
CA PRO A 133 -16.78 -1.81 -12.45
C PRO A 133 -17.73 -1.00 -11.58
N LEU A 134 -17.99 -1.47 -10.35
CA LEU A 134 -18.62 -0.63 -9.36
C LEU A 134 -17.67 0.51 -8.99
N HIS A 135 -18.07 1.75 -9.27
CA HIS A 135 -17.25 2.93 -9.00
C HIS A 135 -17.18 3.19 -7.50
N TRP A 136 -16.03 3.71 -7.06
CA TRP A 136 -15.87 4.23 -5.72
C TRP A 136 -16.20 5.72 -5.70
N THR A 137 -17.04 6.12 -4.75
CA THR A 137 -17.25 7.52 -4.33
C THR A 137 -17.42 7.56 -2.81
N ALA A 138 -17.50 8.75 -2.21
CA ALA A 138 -17.87 8.88 -0.80
C ALA A 138 -19.32 8.43 -0.51
N GLU A 139 -20.20 8.45 -1.51
CA GLU A 139 -21.62 8.07 -1.40
C GLU A 139 -21.81 6.56 -1.61
N THR A 140 -21.00 5.97 -2.49
CA THR A 140 -21.00 4.54 -2.83
C THR A 140 -19.57 3.99 -2.78
N PRO A 141 -19.06 3.66 -1.58
CA PRO A 141 -17.66 3.27 -1.37
C PRO A 141 -17.39 1.82 -1.80
N ASN A 142 -17.66 1.49 -3.06
CA ASN A 142 -17.43 0.15 -3.61
C ASN A 142 -15.92 -0.17 -3.64
N LEU A 143 -15.54 -1.29 -3.04
CA LEU A 143 -14.15 -1.72 -2.95
C LEU A 143 -13.99 -3.15 -3.43
N TYR A 144 -12.95 -3.36 -4.22
CA TYR A 144 -12.42 -4.65 -4.64
C TYR A 144 -11.23 -5.01 -3.73
N THR A 145 -10.79 -6.28 -3.76
CA THR A 145 -9.59 -6.71 -3.04
C THR A 145 -8.52 -7.14 -4.04
N LEU A 146 -7.41 -6.42 -4.10
CA LEU A 146 -6.25 -6.85 -4.87
C LEU A 146 -5.36 -7.71 -3.98
N VAL A 147 -5.06 -8.92 -4.42
CA VAL A 147 -4.10 -9.82 -3.79
C VAL A 147 -2.88 -9.93 -4.69
N ILE A 148 -1.70 -9.63 -4.16
CA ILE A 148 -0.42 -9.76 -4.86
C ILE A 148 0.35 -10.89 -4.20
N SER A 149 0.90 -11.81 -4.99
CA SER A 149 1.64 -12.96 -4.48
C SER A 149 2.91 -13.25 -5.27
N ILE A 150 3.93 -13.73 -4.56
CA ILE A 150 5.13 -14.32 -5.14
C ILE A 150 5.08 -15.83 -4.89
N LYS A 151 5.29 -16.63 -5.94
CA LYS A 151 5.45 -18.08 -5.84
C LYS A 151 6.85 -18.49 -6.30
N ASP A 152 7.42 -19.52 -5.70
CA ASP A 152 8.66 -20.13 -6.17
C ASP A 152 8.43 -20.95 -7.46
N ALA A 153 9.51 -21.50 -8.03
CA ALA A 153 9.46 -22.33 -9.22
C ALA A 153 8.60 -23.61 -9.07
N ASN A 154 8.36 -24.06 -7.84
CA ASN A 154 7.53 -25.22 -7.53
C ASN A 154 6.06 -24.83 -7.27
N GLY A 155 5.72 -23.53 -7.40
CA GLY A 155 4.37 -23.01 -7.18
C GLY A 155 4.03 -22.75 -5.72
N LYS A 156 4.97 -22.90 -4.78
CA LYS A 156 4.75 -22.59 -3.36
C LYS A 156 4.75 -21.08 -3.15
N VAL A 157 3.77 -20.57 -2.40
CA VAL A 157 3.72 -19.14 -2.05
C VAL A 157 4.87 -18.79 -1.12
N ILE A 158 5.65 -17.78 -1.51
CA ILE A 158 6.73 -17.19 -0.72
C ILE A 158 6.17 -16.09 0.18
N GLU A 159 5.39 -15.18 -0.42
CA GLU A 159 4.75 -14.07 0.27
C GLU A 159 3.48 -13.67 -0.50
N ALA A 160 2.50 -13.14 0.23
CA ALA A 160 1.36 -12.46 -0.35
C ALA A 160 1.01 -11.23 0.49
N THR A 161 0.50 -10.20 -0.16
CA THR A 161 -0.07 -9.01 0.47
C THR A 161 -1.35 -8.61 -0.25
N SER A 162 -2.14 -7.72 0.35
CA SER A 162 -3.40 -7.26 -0.25
C SER A 162 -3.70 -5.81 0.07
N CYS A 163 -4.45 -5.16 -0.82
CA CYS A 163 -5.04 -3.85 -0.57
C CYS A 163 -6.47 -3.76 -1.12
N LYS A 164 -7.22 -2.76 -0.66
CA LYS A 164 -8.52 -2.42 -1.24
C LYS A 164 -8.33 -1.52 -2.46
N VAL A 165 -9.12 -1.75 -3.50
CA VAL A 165 -9.08 -0.98 -4.75
C VAL A 165 -10.46 -0.39 -5.03
N GLY A 166 -10.53 0.93 -5.17
CA GLY A 166 -11.72 1.65 -5.60
C GLY A 166 -11.48 2.28 -6.97
N PHE A 167 -12.30 1.92 -7.96
CA PHE A 167 -12.23 2.50 -9.30
C PHE A 167 -12.80 3.91 -9.28
N ARG A 168 -11.95 4.91 -9.54
CA ARG A 168 -12.32 6.32 -9.54
C ARG A 168 -11.29 7.16 -10.28
N THR A 169 -11.74 8.23 -10.90
CA THR A 169 -10.87 9.28 -11.42
C THR A 169 -11.12 10.57 -10.63
N VAL A 170 -10.04 11.24 -10.22
CA VAL A 170 -10.09 12.56 -9.58
C VAL A 170 -9.27 13.50 -10.43
N GLU A 171 -9.86 14.61 -10.85
CA GLU A 171 -9.23 15.52 -11.80
C GLU A 171 -9.78 16.94 -11.68
N ILE A 172 -9.03 17.90 -12.23
CA ILE A 172 -9.47 19.29 -12.36
C ILE A 172 -9.67 19.61 -13.83
N ILE A 173 -10.93 19.80 -14.23
CA ILE A 173 -11.32 20.19 -15.58
C ILE A 173 -12.09 21.49 -15.49
N ASN A 174 -11.76 22.46 -16.35
CA ASN A 174 -12.45 23.76 -16.40
C ASN A 174 -12.58 24.45 -15.04
N LYS A 175 -11.50 24.39 -14.23
CA LYS A 175 -11.40 24.97 -12.88
C LYS A 175 -12.35 24.35 -11.83
N GLN A 176 -12.89 23.17 -12.10
CA GLN A 176 -13.72 22.41 -11.15
C GLN A 176 -12.98 21.14 -10.74
N LEU A 177 -13.14 20.73 -9.47
CA LEU A 177 -12.71 19.42 -9.00
C LEU A 177 -13.81 18.40 -9.31
N LEU A 178 -13.46 17.39 -10.09
CA LEU A 178 -14.37 16.33 -10.53
C LEU A 178 -13.97 15.01 -9.87
N VAL A 179 -14.99 14.20 -9.54
CA VAL A 179 -14.85 12.78 -9.22
C VAL A 179 -15.70 12.01 -10.21
N ASN A 180 -15.09 11.11 -10.97
CA ASN A 180 -15.75 10.30 -12.00
C ASN A 180 -16.55 11.17 -13.01
N GLY A 181 -15.95 12.28 -13.45
CA GLY A 181 -16.56 13.20 -14.41
C GLY A 181 -17.61 14.16 -13.83
N GLN A 182 -17.92 14.07 -12.53
CA GLN A 182 -18.93 14.91 -11.89
C GLN A 182 -18.28 15.94 -10.96
N PRO A 183 -18.61 17.24 -11.06
CA PRO A 183 -18.12 18.24 -10.13
C PRO A 183 -18.68 17.99 -8.72
N ILE A 184 -17.85 18.13 -7.70
CA ILE A 184 -18.24 17.83 -6.32
C ILE A 184 -18.29 19.09 -5.45
N LEU A 185 -19.16 19.06 -4.44
CA LEU A 185 -19.14 20.00 -3.31
C LEU A 185 -18.45 19.33 -2.12
N ILE A 186 -17.32 19.89 -1.67
CA ILE A 186 -16.62 19.38 -0.48
C ILE A 186 -17.35 19.88 0.77
N LYS A 187 -18.01 18.96 1.47
CA LYS A 187 -18.61 19.18 2.80
C LYS A 187 -17.67 18.66 3.90
N GLY A 188 -16.49 19.26 3.97
CA GLY A 188 -15.39 18.78 4.82
C GLY A 188 -15.34 19.40 6.21
N VAL A 189 -14.58 18.75 7.09
CA VAL A 189 -14.16 19.26 8.40
C VAL A 189 -12.70 18.84 8.62
N ASN A 190 -11.91 19.67 9.31
CA ASN A 190 -10.58 19.27 9.73
C ASN A 190 -10.68 18.33 10.94
N TYR A 191 -9.83 17.30 10.99
CA TYR A 191 -9.85 16.29 12.05
C TYR A 191 -8.42 16.06 12.56
N HIS A 192 -8.21 16.29 13.86
CA HIS A 192 -6.97 15.94 14.56
C HIS A 192 -7.15 14.59 15.27
N GLU A 193 -6.10 13.77 15.26
CA GLU A 193 -6.02 12.57 16.12
C GLU A 193 -5.93 13.04 17.59
N HIS A 194 -7.00 12.88 18.36
CA HIS A 194 -7.09 13.23 19.78
C HIS A 194 -7.97 12.24 20.53
N ASN A 195 -7.55 11.88 21.74
CA ASN A 195 -8.33 11.12 22.71
C ASN A 195 -8.04 11.70 24.09
N GLU A 196 -9.09 11.99 24.85
CA GLU A 196 -8.97 12.57 26.19
C GLU A 196 -8.41 11.59 27.24
N TYR A 197 -8.42 10.29 26.95
CA TYR A 197 -7.98 9.23 27.88
C TYR A 197 -6.67 8.54 27.50
N THR A 198 -6.18 8.74 26.27
CA THR A 198 -4.97 8.05 25.77
C THR A 198 -4.00 9.02 25.13
#